data_AF-A0A368GWD7-F1
#
_entry.id   AF-A0A368GWD7-F1
#
_cell.length_a   1.000
_cell.length_b   1.000
_cell.length_c   1.000
_cell.angle_alpha   90.00
_cell.angle_beta   90.00
_cell.angle_gamma   90.00
#
_symmetry.space_group_name_H-M   'P 1'
#
loop_
_entity.id
_entity.type
_entity.pdbx_description
1 polymer ?
#
loop_
_entity_poly.entity_id
_entity_poly.type
_entity_poly.pdbx_seq_one_letter_code
_entity_poly.pdbx_strand_id
1 'polypeptide(L)'
;MTVAAGCPSKPKLDYVPAGKSVNYAIQRGVQNKPTQDSDFETAVQDAVDKWYDYRFEDNLDTKTVLYQNEAMEPFANIIYKNTIAVGCAIIYCDTKRIATACVYNDK
;
A
#
# COMPACT_ATOMS: atom_id res chain seq x y z
N MET A 1 -5.35 -6.91 -11.80
CA MET A 1 -4.30 -6.61 -10.81
C MET A 1 -4.34 -7.70 -9.74
N THR A 2 -3.27 -8.47 -9.56
CA THR A 2 -3.23 -9.73 -8.78
C THR A 2 -2.70 -9.57 -7.35
N VAL A 3 -2.07 -8.43 -7.02
CA VAL A 3 -1.43 -8.17 -5.71
C VAL A 3 -2.43 -8.26 -4.54
N ALA A 4 -3.63 -7.73 -4.72
CA ALA A 4 -4.70 -7.72 -3.71
C ALA A 4 -5.73 -8.87 -3.87
N ALA A 5 -5.59 -9.71 -4.90
CA ALA A 5 -6.59 -10.73 -5.23
C ALA A 5 -6.72 -11.77 -4.11
N GLY A 6 -7.94 -11.96 -3.59
CA GLY A 6 -8.24 -12.87 -2.49
C GLY A 6 -7.81 -12.38 -1.10
N CYS A 7 -7.41 -11.11 -0.96
CA CYS A 7 -7.02 -10.48 0.31
C CYS A 7 -6.05 -11.31 1.16
N PRO A 8 -4.92 -11.77 0.60
CA PRO A 8 -3.92 -12.49 1.37
C PRO A 8 -3.37 -11.61 2.51
N SER A 9 -2.91 -12.21 3.60
CA SER A 9 -2.34 -11.43 4.72
C SER A 9 -1.05 -10.68 4.35
N LYS A 10 -0.38 -11.09 3.27
CA LYS A 10 0.80 -10.46 2.68
C LYS A 10 0.60 -10.33 1.17
N PRO A 11 1.11 -9.26 0.52
CA PRO A 11 0.95 -9.09 -0.92
C PRO A 11 1.67 -10.21 -1.68
N LYS A 12 1.07 -10.66 -2.79
CA LYS A 12 1.77 -11.50 -3.77
C LYS A 12 2.54 -10.61 -4.72
N LEU A 13 3.86 -10.72 -4.72
CA LEU A 13 4.75 -9.88 -5.51
C LEU A 13 5.11 -10.48 -6.88
N ASP A 14 4.67 -11.71 -7.17
CA ASP A 14 4.99 -12.45 -8.40
C ASP A 14 4.63 -11.71 -9.71
N TYR A 15 3.74 -10.74 -9.62
CA TYR A 15 3.20 -9.99 -10.75
C TYR A 15 3.63 -8.51 -10.77
N VAL A 16 4.48 -8.11 -9.82
CA VAL A 16 5.01 -6.76 -9.72
C VAL A 16 6.24 -6.68 -10.63
N PRO A 17 6.24 -5.84 -11.68
CA PRO A 17 7.40 -5.71 -12.55
C PRO A 17 8.65 -5.30 -11.77
N ALA A 18 9.83 -5.70 -12.26
CA ALA A 18 11.09 -5.27 -11.68
C ALA A 18 11.21 -3.73 -11.64
N GLY A 19 11.84 -3.19 -10.59
CA GLY A 19 11.97 -1.75 -10.38
C GLY A 19 10.64 -1.06 -10.10
N LYS A 20 9.72 -1.74 -9.41
CA LYS A 20 8.46 -1.20 -8.90
C LYS A 20 8.37 -1.54 -7.42
N SER A 21 7.77 -0.65 -6.64
CA SER A 21 7.50 -0.87 -5.23
C SER A 21 6.00 -1.04 -4.98
N VAL A 22 5.65 -1.67 -3.85
CA VAL A 22 4.26 -1.95 -3.48
C VAL A 22 4.02 -1.58 -2.04
N ASN A 23 2.96 -0.80 -1.83
CA ASN A 23 2.35 -0.69 -0.52
C ASN A 23 1.10 -1.56 -0.46
N TYR A 24 0.90 -2.22 0.68
CA TYR A 24 -0.23 -3.12 0.90
C TYR A 24 -0.82 -2.91 2.29
N ALA A 25 -2.15 -2.86 2.37
CA ALA A 25 -2.88 -2.76 3.62
C ALA A 25 -4.08 -3.71 3.60
N ILE A 26 -4.38 -4.27 4.78
CA ILE A 26 -5.59 -5.06 5.02
C ILE A 26 -6.39 -4.40 6.13
N GLN A 27 -7.64 -4.06 5.81
CA GLN A 27 -8.67 -3.79 6.81
C GLN A 27 -9.42 -5.09 7.11
N ARG A 28 -9.66 -5.36 8.40
CA ARG A 28 -10.33 -6.59 8.87
C ARG A 28 -11.63 -6.24 9.56
N GLY A 29 -12.57 -7.18 9.54
CA GLY A 29 -13.84 -7.00 10.25
C GLY A 29 -14.78 -6.02 9.56
N VAL A 30 -14.59 -5.79 8.25
CA VAL A 30 -15.42 -4.90 7.45
C VAL A 30 -16.78 -5.57 7.27
N GLN A 31 -17.79 -5.05 7.96
CA GLN A 31 -19.12 -5.69 8.03
C GLN A 31 -19.86 -5.62 6.69
N ASN A 32 -19.79 -4.47 6.03
CA ASN A 32 -20.50 -4.22 4.79
C ASN A 32 -19.51 -4.18 3.63
N LYS A 33 -19.88 -4.82 2.52
CA LYS A 33 -19.14 -4.67 1.27
C LYS A 33 -19.25 -3.20 0.81
N PRO A 34 -18.14 -2.53 0.44
CA PRO A 34 -18.17 -1.24 -0.22
C PRO A 34 -19.10 -1.24 -1.43
N THR A 35 -20.03 -0.29 -1.49
CA THR A 35 -20.98 -0.18 -2.62
C THR A 35 -20.94 1.17 -3.33
N GLN A 36 -20.25 2.16 -2.75
CA GLN A 36 -20.15 3.52 -3.28
C GLN A 36 -18.72 4.04 -3.22
N ASP A 37 -18.41 5.03 -4.06
CA ASP A 37 -17.05 5.57 -4.22
C ASP A 37 -16.45 6.06 -2.89
N SER A 38 -17.26 6.65 -2.00
CA SER A 38 -16.80 7.13 -0.69
C SER A 38 -16.29 6.02 0.23
N ASP A 39 -16.79 4.79 0.07
CA ASP A 39 -16.31 3.64 0.86
C ASP A 39 -14.90 3.25 0.43
N PHE A 40 -14.64 3.31 -0.89
CA PHE A 40 -13.33 3.06 -1.46
C PHE A 40 -12.36 4.20 -1.15
N GLU A 41 -12.83 5.45 -1.16
CA GLU A 41 -12.06 6.63 -0.72
C GLU A 41 -11.57 6.46 0.72
N THR A 42 -12.49 6.09 1.63
CA THR A 42 -12.13 5.83 3.04
C THR A 42 -11.11 4.70 3.16
N ALA A 43 -11.29 3.61 2.40
CA ALA A 43 -10.38 2.47 2.43
C ALA A 43 -8.97 2.78 1.90
N VAL A 44 -8.83 3.68 0.93
CA VAL A 44 -7.52 4.14 0.46
C VAL A 44 -6.90 5.15 1.42
N GLN A 45 -7.70 6.07 1.99
CA GLN A 45 -7.24 7.03 2.97
C GLN A 45 -6.63 6.32 4.19
N ASP A 46 -7.37 5.39 4.80
CA ASP A 46 -6.90 4.61 5.94
C ASP A 46 -5.61 3.82 5.63
N ALA A 47 -5.49 3.32 4.39
CA ALA A 47 -4.30 2.60 3.96
C ALA A 47 -3.09 3.54 3.84
N VAL A 48 -3.27 4.72 3.25
CA VAL A 48 -2.22 5.74 3.12
C VAL A 48 -1.80 6.26 4.49
N ASP A 49 -2.74 6.56 5.39
CA ASP A 49 -2.45 7.00 6.76
C ASP A 49 -1.62 5.96 7.51
N LYS A 50 -1.99 4.67 7.37
CA LYS A 50 -1.21 3.57 7.95
C LYS A 50 0.20 3.49 7.37
N TRP A 51 0.35 3.62 6.05
CA TRP A 51 1.68 3.59 5.42
C TRP A 51 2.53 4.80 5.81
N TYR A 52 1.88 5.96 6.01
CA TYR A 52 2.52 7.17 6.47
C TYR A 52 3.09 7.03 7.88
N ASP A 53 2.41 6.33 8.79
CA ASP A 53 2.88 6.10 10.16
C ASP A 53 4.20 5.33 10.23
N TYR A 54 4.57 4.56 9.18
CA TYR A 54 5.88 3.91 9.10
C TYR A 54 7.06 4.89 9.03
N ARG A 55 6.80 6.21 8.91
CA ARG A 55 7.82 7.26 9.05
C ARG A 55 8.55 7.24 10.40
N PHE A 56 7.96 6.60 11.42
CA PHE A 56 8.54 6.51 12.76
C PHE A 56 9.45 5.28 12.93
N GLU A 57 9.50 4.38 11.96
CA GLU A 57 10.30 3.15 12.04
C GLU A 57 11.80 3.37 11.79
N ASP A 58 12.17 4.50 11.18
CA ASP A 58 13.56 4.87 10.97
C ASP A 58 13.73 6.39 10.76
N ASN A 59 14.99 6.83 10.65
CA ASN A 59 15.32 8.15 10.14
C ASN A 59 15.69 8.06 8.67
N LEU A 60 14.87 8.65 7.81
CA LEU A 60 15.19 8.77 6.39
C LEU A 60 16.25 9.86 6.18
N ASP A 61 17.38 9.52 5.56
CA ASP A 61 18.29 10.53 5.05
C ASP A 61 17.64 11.22 3.84
N THR A 62 17.09 12.41 4.06
CA THR A 62 16.41 13.19 3.01
C THR A 62 17.28 13.56 1.82
N LYS A 63 18.61 13.46 1.91
CA LYS A 63 19.53 13.75 0.80
C LYS A 63 19.76 12.52 -0.09
N THR A 64 19.91 11.35 0.52
CA THR A 64 20.24 10.10 -0.18
C THR A 64 19.04 9.19 -0.38
N VAL A 65 17.94 9.45 0.34
CA VAL A 65 16.72 8.64 0.43
C VAL A 65 17.00 7.21 0.92
N LEU A 66 18.08 7.05 1.68
CA LEU A 66 18.46 5.77 2.28
C LEU A 66 17.85 5.64 3.67
N TYR A 67 17.37 4.45 3.96
CA TYR A 67 16.88 4.00 5.26
C TYR A 67 17.46 2.60 5.54
N GLN A 68 17.63 2.27 6.82
CA GLN A 68 18.21 1.00 7.28
C GLN A 68 17.14 -0.02 7.66
N ASN A 69 16.04 0.45 8.26
CA ASN A 69 14.95 -0.39 8.69
C ASN A 69 13.93 -0.58 7.56
N GLU A 70 13.85 -1.80 7.02
CA GLU A 70 12.88 -2.17 5.98
C GLU A 70 11.43 -1.89 6.37
N ALA A 71 11.11 -1.79 7.67
CA ALA A 71 9.78 -1.39 8.11
C ALA A 71 9.39 0.02 7.60
N MET A 72 10.34 0.93 7.35
CA MET A 72 10.05 2.26 6.77
C MET A 72 9.62 2.21 5.29
N GLU A 73 9.81 1.09 4.59
CA GLU A 73 9.53 0.96 3.14
C GLU A 73 8.16 1.52 2.71
N PRO A 74 7.03 1.29 3.43
CA PRO A 74 5.75 1.84 3.04
C PRO A 74 5.72 3.38 2.99
N PHE A 75 6.40 4.03 3.94
CA PHE A 75 6.53 5.49 3.94
C PHE A 75 7.49 5.94 2.85
N ALA A 76 8.65 5.28 2.71
CA ALA A 76 9.66 5.63 1.72
C ALA A 76 9.10 5.58 0.29
N ASN A 77 8.29 4.57 -0.05
CA ASN A 77 7.65 4.44 -1.37
C ASN A 77 6.75 5.65 -1.72
N ILE A 78 6.05 6.23 -0.72
CA ILE A 78 5.15 7.38 -0.91
C ILE A 78 5.93 8.64 -1.28
N ILE A 79 7.07 8.86 -0.62
CA ILE A 79 7.85 10.11 -0.75
C ILE A 79 9.07 9.97 -1.65
N TYR A 80 9.23 8.84 -2.33
CA TYR A 80 10.38 8.58 -3.19
C TYR A 80 10.36 9.53 -4.40
N LYS A 81 11.42 10.32 -4.54
CA LYS A 81 11.50 11.43 -5.50
C LYS A 81 11.34 11.03 -6.98
N ASN A 82 11.64 9.79 -7.34
CA ASN A 82 11.54 9.31 -8.71
C ASN A 82 10.17 8.66 -9.02
N THR A 83 9.33 8.48 -8.00
CA THR A 83 7.95 8.04 -8.18
C THR A 83 7.13 9.17 -8.82
N ILE A 84 6.67 8.96 -10.06
CA ILE A 84 5.85 9.90 -10.83
C ILE A 84 4.48 9.33 -11.22
N ALA A 85 4.28 8.03 -11.02
CA ALA A 85 3.03 7.34 -11.31
C ALA A 85 2.73 6.28 -10.26
N VAL A 86 1.46 6.22 -9.86
CA VAL A 86 0.93 5.25 -8.90
C VAL A 86 -0.36 4.66 -9.46
N GLY A 87 -0.56 3.36 -9.25
CA GLY A 87 -1.81 2.67 -9.54
C GLY A 87 -2.25 1.86 -8.34
N CYS A 88 -3.46 2.11 -7.85
CA CYS A 88 -4.01 1.41 -6.70
C CYS A 88 -5.19 0.51 -7.08
N ALA A 89 -5.37 -0.57 -6.33
CA ALA A 89 -6.56 -1.40 -6.37
C ALA A 89 -7.06 -1.66 -4.96
N ILE A 90 -8.38 -1.58 -4.80
CA ILE A 90 -9.09 -1.82 -3.55
C ILE A 90 -10.05 -2.98 -3.81
N ILE A 91 -9.91 -4.05 -3.05
CA ILE A 91 -10.70 -5.27 -3.24
C ILE A 91 -11.35 -5.64 -1.92
N TYR A 92 -12.68 -5.73 -1.93
CA TYR A 92 -13.42 -6.38 -0.86
C TYR A 92 -13.44 -7.89 -1.10
N CYS A 93 -13.11 -8.66 -0.07
CA CYS A 93 -13.16 -10.11 -0.08
C CYS A 93 -14.22 -10.60 0.90
N ASP A 94 -14.94 -11.66 0.51
CA ASP A 94 -16.05 -12.28 1.27
C ASP A 94 -15.67 -12.75 2.68
N THR A 95 -14.38 -12.73 3.02
CA THR A 95 -13.83 -12.90 4.37
C THR A 95 -13.97 -11.65 5.28
N LYS A 96 -14.84 -10.69 4.94
CA LYS A 96 -14.97 -9.39 5.65
C LYS A 96 -13.65 -8.61 5.72
N ARG A 97 -12.93 -8.56 4.61
CA ARG A 97 -11.65 -7.86 4.49
C ARG A 97 -11.67 -6.93 3.30
N ILE A 98 -11.01 -5.80 3.43
CA ILE A 98 -10.62 -4.97 2.30
C ILE A 98 -9.10 -5.02 2.18
N ALA A 99 -8.63 -5.31 0.98
CA ALA A 99 -7.23 -5.21 0.60
C ALA A 99 -7.02 -3.98 -0.28
N THR A 100 -6.14 -3.09 0.16
CA THR A 100 -5.68 -1.95 -0.63
C THR A 100 -4.23 -2.18 -1.02
N ALA A 101 -3.95 -2.19 -2.32
CA ALA A 101 -2.60 -2.30 -2.87
C ALA A 101 -2.33 -1.11 -3.78
N CYS A 102 -1.20 -0.43 -3.59
CA CYS A 102 -0.71 0.60 -4.50
C CYS A 102 0.64 0.17 -5.05
N VAL A 103 0.80 0.22 -6.37
CA VAL A 103 2.05 -0.03 -7.08
C VAL A 103 2.60 1.30 -7.55
N TYR A 104 3.84 1.58 -7.20
CA TYR A 104 4.55 2.78 -7.62
C TYR A 104 5.51 2.45 -8.76
N ASN A 105 5.74 3.41 -9.65
CA ASN A 105 6.55 3.20 -10.83
C ASN A 105 8.06 3.15 -10.56
N ASP A 106 8.51 3.29 -9.32
CA ASP A 106 9.92 3.26 -8.95
C ASP A 106 10.14 2.73 -7.51
N LYS A 107 11.39 2.44 -7.14
CA LYS A 107 11.82 1.93 -5.83
C LYS A 107 13.18 2.49 -5.42
#